data_AF-A0A349JYQ8-F1
#
_entry.id   AF-A0A349JYQ8-F1
#
_cell.length_a   1.000
_cell.length_b   1.000
_cell.length_c   1.000
_cell.angle_alpha   90.00
_cell.angle_beta   90.00
_cell.angle_gamma   90.00
#
_symmetry.space_group_name_H-M   'P 1'
#
loop_
_entity.id
_entity.type
_entity.pdbx_description
1 polymer ?
#
loop_
_entity_poly.entity_id
_entity_poly.type
_entity_poly.pdbx_seq_one_letter_code
_entity_poly.pdbx_strand_id
1 'polypeptide(L)'
;RFAERMKASELVPGDVLNRIIMYVSSMMEMKSSMGVIVAAPTAGSCGALPGAVFGVADVLGKSREERIEAMLAAGMIGVFIAAHSTFAAEEGGCMAECGSGAAMGAAAIVLLMGGSFKQQLGAASMALQSSLGMTCDTLANREEAP
;
A
#
# COMPACT_ATOMS: atom_id res chain seq x y z
N ARG A 1 4.19 8.96 -19.59
CA ARG A 1 4.90 10.11 -18.98
C ARG A 1 5.82 9.76 -17.81
N PHE A 2 5.35 9.22 -16.66
CA PHE A 2 6.27 8.92 -15.54
C PHE A 2 7.30 7.84 -15.89
N ALA A 3 6.86 6.71 -16.46
CA ALA A 3 7.75 5.62 -16.87
C ALA A 3 8.84 6.06 -17.87
N GLU A 4 8.52 6.98 -18.77
CA GLU A 4 9.47 7.53 -19.74
C GLU A 4 10.52 8.39 -19.05
N ARG A 5 10.11 9.26 -18.12
CA ARG A 5 11.03 10.09 -17.32
C ARG A 5 11.91 9.26 -16.40
N MET A 6 11.38 8.18 -15.84
CA MET A 6 12.15 7.21 -15.06
C MET A 6 13.22 6.54 -15.91
N LYS A 7 12.91 6.14 -17.16
CA LYS A 7 13.87 5.58 -18.11
C LYS A 7 14.92 6.59 -18.60
N ALA A 8 14.53 7.85 -18.72
CA ALA A 8 15.42 8.94 -19.12
C ALA A 8 16.31 9.47 -17.97
N SER A 9 16.19 8.91 -16.76
CA SER A 9 16.91 9.37 -15.56
C SER A 9 16.67 10.85 -15.23
N GLU A 10 15.47 11.36 -15.51
CA GLU A 10 15.04 12.74 -15.20
C GLU A 10 14.45 12.89 -13.78
N LEU A 11 14.24 11.78 -13.08
CA LEU A 11 13.67 11.76 -11.72
C LEU A 11 14.77 11.76 -10.65
N VAL A 12 14.41 12.15 -9.42
CA VAL A 12 15.29 11.96 -8.26
C VAL A 12 15.67 10.47 -8.17
N PRO A 13 16.97 10.12 -8.03
CA PRO A 13 17.40 8.74 -7.93
C PRO A 13 16.72 8.00 -6.76
N GLY A 14 16.19 6.82 -7.05
CA GLY A 14 15.49 5.97 -6.07
C GLY A 14 14.70 4.89 -6.79
N ASP A 15 15.28 3.71 -6.99
CA ASP A 15 14.69 2.65 -7.82
C ASP A 15 13.37 2.12 -7.23
N VAL A 16 13.37 1.74 -5.94
CA VAL A 16 12.22 1.24 -5.20
C VAL A 16 11.17 2.33 -5.10
N LEU A 17 11.53 3.53 -4.65
CA LEU A 17 10.58 4.62 -4.48
C LEU A 17 9.91 5.01 -5.81
N ASN A 18 10.69 5.19 -6.88
CA ASN A 18 10.12 5.53 -8.19
C ASN A 18 9.24 4.39 -8.74
N ARG A 19 9.58 3.12 -8.50
CA ARG A 19 8.75 1.99 -8.92
C ARG A 19 7.44 1.92 -8.14
N ILE A 20 7.49 2.10 -6.82
CA ILE A 20 6.28 2.15 -5.97
C ILE A 20 5.39 3.30 -6.41
N ILE A 21 5.94 4.50 -6.57
CA ILE A 21 5.19 5.68 -7.02
C ILE A 21 4.50 5.38 -8.35
N MET A 22 5.20 4.80 -9.33
CA MET A 22 4.57 4.41 -10.60
C MET A 22 3.37 3.50 -10.41
N TYR A 23 3.52 2.43 -9.63
CA TYR A 23 2.46 1.44 -9.49
C TYR A 23 1.27 2.00 -8.72
N VAL A 24 1.52 2.66 -7.59
CA VAL A 24 0.48 3.29 -6.79
C VAL A 24 -0.26 4.33 -7.63
N SER A 25 0.45 5.25 -8.29
CA SER A 25 -0.18 6.27 -9.14
C SER A 25 -1.00 5.65 -10.27
N SER A 26 -0.49 4.62 -10.97
CA SER A 26 -1.25 3.98 -12.05
C SER A 26 -2.55 3.32 -11.57
N MET A 27 -2.53 2.69 -10.39
CA MET A 27 -3.71 2.04 -9.81
C MET A 27 -4.71 3.08 -9.29
N MET A 28 -4.20 4.14 -8.65
CA MET A 28 -5.03 5.24 -8.17
C MET A 28 -5.65 6.04 -9.32
N GLU A 29 -4.93 6.25 -10.42
CA GLU A 29 -5.49 6.86 -11.64
C GLU A 29 -6.64 6.00 -12.20
N MET A 30 -6.48 4.68 -12.28
CA MET A 30 -7.55 3.78 -12.74
C MET A 30 -8.79 3.86 -11.84
N LYS A 31 -8.56 3.92 -10.52
CA LYS A 31 -9.61 4.08 -9.52
C LYS A 31 -10.35 5.42 -9.68
N SER A 32 -9.63 6.53 -9.81
CA SER A 32 -10.20 7.86 -10.04
C SER A 32 -10.93 7.96 -11.39
N SER A 33 -10.53 7.15 -12.37
CA SER A 33 -11.19 7.02 -13.67
C SER A 33 -12.47 6.17 -13.63
N MET A 34 -12.93 5.73 -12.44
CA MET A 34 -14.04 4.79 -12.25
C MET A 34 -13.84 3.45 -13.00
N GLY A 35 -12.58 3.03 -13.11
CA GLY A 35 -12.23 1.73 -13.67
C GLY A 35 -12.51 0.56 -12.73
N VAL A 36 -12.20 -0.65 -13.19
CA VAL A 36 -12.24 -1.86 -12.35
C VAL A 36 -11.06 -1.85 -11.38
N ILE A 37 -11.35 -2.02 -10.09
CA ILE A 37 -10.36 -2.07 -9.01
C ILE A 37 -10.57 -3.28 -8.12
N VAL A 38 -9.55 -3.61 -7.32
CA VAL A 38 -9.62 -4.61 -6.25
C VAL A 38 -9.36 -3.89 -4.93
N ALA A 39 -10.29 -3.97 -3.99
CA ALA A 39 -10.15 -3.33 -2.68
C ALA A 39 -8.94 -3.88 -1.90
N ALA A 40 -8.16 -3.00 -1.26
CA ALA A 40 -6.94 -3.39 -0.54
C ALA A 40 -6.51 -2.40 0.58
N PRO A 41 -7.19 -2.36 1.74
CA PRO A 41 -8.40 -3.10 2.11
C PRO A 41 -9.71 -2.49 1.59
N THR A 42 -9.70 -1.24 1.11
CA THR A 42 -10.89 -0.55 0.57
C THR A 42 -10.63 -0.05 -0.85
N ALA A 43 -11.59 0.69 -1.41
CA ALA A 43 -11.43 1.37 -2.69
C ALA A 43 -10.43 2.54 -2.65
N GLY A 44 -10.42 3.35 -1.58
CA GLY A 44 -9.55 4.52 -1.46
C GLY A 44 -8.07 4.18 -1.32
N SER A 45 -7.77 3.03 -0.71
CA SER A 45 -6.41 2.52 -0.51
C SER A 45 -5.97 1.45 -1.54
N CYS A 46 -6.78 1.17 -2.56
CA CYS A 46 -6.65 -0.01 -3.41
C CYS A 46 -5.31 -0.12 -4.18
N GLY A 47 -4.62 1.00 -4.39
CA GLY A 47 -3.33 1.05 -5.07
C GLY A 47 -2.14 1.03 -4.14
N ALA A 48 -2.29 1.46 -2.88
CA ALA A 48 -1.19 1.66 -1.95
C ALA A 48 -0.53 0.33 -1.57
N LEU A 49 -1.33 -0.63 -1.11
CA LEU A 49 -0.85 -1.95 -0.70
C LEU A 49 -0.20 -2.74 -1.86
N PRO A 50 -0.92 -3.05 -2.96
CA PRO A 50 -0.32 -3.83 -4.05
C PRO A 50 0.77 -3.05 -4.78
N GLY A 51 0.65 -1.73 -4.92
CA GLY A 51 1.67 -0.90 -5.56
C GLY A 51 2.99 -0.90 -4.79
N ALA A 52 2.94 -0.81 -3.47
CA ALA A 52 4.13 -0.90 -2.62
C ALA A 52 4.77 -2.29 -2.68
N VAL A 53 3.97 -3.35 -2.47
CA VAL A 53 4.46 -4.74 -2.45
C VAL A 53 5.03 -5.14 -3.81
N PHE A 54 4.32 -4.90 -4.90
CA PHE A 54 4.79 -5.27 -6.24
C PHE A 54 5.95 -4.39 -6.70
N GLY A 55 5.97 -3.12 -6.32
CA GLY A 55 7.08 -2.22 -6.65
C GLY A 55 8.39 -2.69 -6.02
N VAL A 56 8.35 -3.08 -4.74
CA VAL A 56 9.50 -3.69 -4.05
C VAL A 56 9.86 -5.04 -4.64
N ALA A 57 8.86 -5.91 -4.86
CA ALA A 57 9.08 -7.25 -5.40
C ALA A 57 9.78 -7.23 -6.77
N ASP A 58 9.40 -6.30 -7.64
CA ASP A 58 10.01 -6.13 -8.96
C ASP A 58 11.48 -5.70 -8.87
N VAL A 59 11.78 -4.74 -7.99
CA VAL A 59 13.16 -4.27 -7.79
C VAL A 59 14.04 -5.37 -7.20
N LEU A 60 13.48 -6.15 -6.26
CA LEU A 60 14.18 -7.28 -5.64
C LEU A 60 14.22 -8.54 -6.53
N GLY A 61 13.62 -8.53 -7.72
CA GLY A 61 13.58 -9.68 -8.62
C GLY A 61 12.81 -10.88 -8.07
N LYS A 62 11.78 -10.64 -7.25
CA LYS A 62 11.03 -11.66 -6.52
C LYS A 62 10.09 -12.44 -7.44
N SER A 63 10.06 -13.76 -7.25
CA SER A 63 9.21 -14.71 -7.96
C SER A 63 7.72 -14.46 -7.73
N ARG A 64 6.87 -15.09 -8.54
CA ARG A 64 5.41 -15.00 -8.36
C ARG A 64 4.98 -15.59 -7.03
N GLU A 65 5.59 -16.70 -6.63
CA GLU A 65 5.32 -17.42 -5.40
C GLU A 65 5.65 -16.54 -4.19
N GLU A 66 6.82 -15.89 -4.18
CA GLU A 66 7.19 -14.93 -3.13
C GLU A 66 6.22 -13.73 -3.06
N ARG A 67 5.71 -13.25 -4.20
CA ARG A 67 4.69 -12.18 -4.22
C ARG A 67 3.37 -12.66 -3.61
N ILE A 68 2.95 -13.89 -3.90
CA ILE A 68 1.73 -14.47 -3.34
C ILE A 68 1.88 -14.62 -1.82
N GLU A 69 3.01 -15.12 -1.33
CA GLU A 69 3.31 -15.24 0.10
C GLU A 69 3.32 -13.86 0.78
N ALA A 70 3.92 -12.84 0.15
CA ALA A 70 3.89 -11.47 0.66
C ALA A 70 2.46 -10.91 0.75
N MET A 71 1.64 -11.12 -0.27
CA MET A 71 0.23 -10.69 -0.26
C MET A 71 -0.59 -11.45 0.78
N LEU A 72 -0.28 -12.73 1.03
CA LEU A 72 -0.90 -13.50 2.10
C LEU A 72 -0.53 -12.93 3.49
N ALA A 73 0.74 -12.58 3.71
CA ALA A 73 1.17 -11.95 4.96
C ALA A 73 0.49 -10.58 5.18
N ALA A 74 0.37 -9.77 4.14
CA ALA A 74 -0.44 -8.54 4.16
C ALA A 74 -1.89 -8.83 4.57
N GLY A 75 -2.52 -9.84 3.95
CA GLY A 75 -3.89 -10.26 4.27
C GLY A 75 -4.06 -10.67 5.73
N MET A 76 -3.08 -11.37 6.32
CA MET A 76 -3.13 -11.76 7.73
C MET A 76 -3.10 -10.56 8.68
N ILE A 77 -2.35 -9.51 8.38
CA ILE A 77 -2.43 -8.25 9.13
C ILE A 77 -3.82 -7.64 9.01
N GLY A 78 -4.41 -7.67 7.82
CA GLY A 78 -5.78 -7.22 7.59
C GLY A 78 -6.79 -8.00 8.45
N VAL A 79 -6.64 -9.32 8.57
CA VAL A 79 -7.49 -10.15 9.45
C VAL A 79 -7.40 -9.71 10.90
N PHE A 80 -6.20 -9.42 11.41
CA PHE A 80 -6.04 -8.93 12.79
C PHE A 80 -6.69 -7.56 13.02
N ILE A 81 -6.60 -6.66 12.04
CA ILE A 81 -7.26 -5.36 12.11
C ILE A 81 -8.78 -5.54 12.08
N ALA A 82 -9.31 -6.33 11.15
CA ALA A 82 -10.75 -6.56 11.00
C ALA A 82 -11.39 -7.29 12.20
N ALA A 83 -10.62 -8.10 12.93
CA ALA A 83 -11.11 -8.81 14.12
C ALA A 83 -11.42 -7.88 15.30
N HIS A 84 -10.78 -6.71 15.36
CA HIS A 84 -10.85 -5.81 16.52
C HIS A 84 -11.12 -4.35 16.15
N SER A 85 -11.27 -4.04 14.88
CA SER A 85 -11.43 -2.68 14.34
C SER A 85 -12.19 -2.71 13.01
N THR A 86 -12.21 -1.58 12.31
CA THR A 86 -12.87 -1.38 11.01
C THR A 86 -11.88 -0.89 9.96
N PHE A 87 -12.25 -1.03 8.69
CA PHE A 87 -11.60 -0.34 7.55
C PHE A 87 -12.41 0.86 7.05
N ALA A 88 -13.58 1.11 7.63
CA ALA A 88 -14.46 2.21 7.29
C ALA A 88 -13.79 3.55 7.64
N ALA A 89 -13.43 4.32 6.62
CA ALA A 89 -12.82 5.64 6.79
C ALA A 89 -13.79 6.65 7.41
N GLU A 90 -15.09 6.44 7.22
CA GLU A 90 -16.17 7.24 7.80
C GLU A 90 -16.28 7.07 9.32
N GLU A 91 -15.87 5.93 9.88
CA GLU A 91 -15.90 5.65 11.32
C GLU A 91 -14.54 5.92 11.99
N GLY A 92 -13.44 5.55 11.33
CA GLY A 92 -12.10 5.57 11.92
C GLY A 92 -11.11 6.53 11.27
N GLY A 93 -11.54 7.38 10.33
CA GLY A 93 -10.66 8.22 9.52
C GLY A 93 -9.84 7.43 8.49
N CYS A 94 -9.09 8.12 7.62
CA CYS A 94 -8.21 7.45 6.64
C CYS A 94 -7.08 6.66 7.33
N MET A 95 -6.84 6.83 8.64
CA MET A 95 -5.99 5.87 9.37
C MET A 95 -6.56 4.45 9.40
N ALA A 96 -7.89 4.29 9.49
CA ALA A 96 -8.54 2.97 9.48
C ALA A 96 -8.47 2.31 8.10
N GLU A 97 -8.40 3.12 7.05
CA GLU A 97 -8.28 2.66 5.67
C GLU A 97 -6.82 2.60 5.20
N CYS A 98 -6.26 3.77 4.94
CA CYS A 98 -4.95 4.03 4.36
C CYS A 98 -3.83 3.58 5.32
N GLY A 99 -4.00 3.85 6.62
CA GLY A 99 -3.08 3.40 7.67
C GLY A 99 -3.07 1.89 7.83
N SER A 100 -4.23 1.24 7.76
CA SER A 100 -4.33 -0.22 7.72
C SER A 100 -3.66 -0.81 6.48
N GLY A 101 -3.90 -0.24 5.30
CA GLY A 101 -3.23 -0.63 4.05
C GLY A 101 -1.70 -0.49 4.15
N ALA A 102 -1.22 0.59 4.76
CA ALA A 102 0.22 0.78 5.02
C ALA A 102 0.78 -0.28 5.98
N ALA A 103 0.07 -0.61 7.06
CA ALA A 103 0.47 -1.65 8.00
C ALA A 103 0.54 -3.05 7.35
N MET A 104 -0.47 -3.39 6.55
CA MET A 104 -0.52 -4.63 5.78
C MET A 104 0.64 -4.70 4.77
N GLY A 105 0.89 -3.61 4.03
CA GLY A 105 1.99 -3.54 3.06
C GLY A 105 3.38 -3.62 3.71
N ALA A 106 3.56 -3.01 4.88
CA ALA A 106 4.82 -3.02 5.60
C ALA A 106 5.23 -4.45 6.03
N ALA A 107 4.29 -5.24 6.54
CA ALA A 107 4.55 -6.65 6.87
C ALA A 107 4.96 -7.46 5.62
N ALA A 108 4.25 -7.28 4.51
CA ALA A 108 4.53 -7.95 3.25
C ALA A 108 5.93 -7.60 2.70
N ILE A 109 6.31 -6.33 2.74
CA ILE A 109 7.65 -5.87 2.32
C ILE A 109 8.74 -6.48 3.18
N VAL A 110 8.55 -6.53 4.50
CA VAL A 110 9.52 -7.18 5.41
C VAL A 110 9.64 -8.68 5.10
N LEU A 111 8.54 -9.37 4.78
CA LEU A 111 8.59 -10.76 4.35
C LEU A 111 9.38 -10.93 3.04
N LEU A 112 9.18 -10.06 2.05
CA LEU A 112 9.95 -10.09 0.80
C LEU A 112 11.47 -9.96 1.04
N MET A 113 11.86 -9.22 2.09
CA MET A 113 13.25 -9.08 2.51
C MET A 113 13.77 -10.24 3.39
N GLY A 114 12.96 -11.28 3.64
CA GLY A 114 13.33 -12.42 4.48
C GLY A 114 13.23 -12.16 5.99
N GLY A 115 12.48 -11.13 6.39
CA GLY A 115 12.30 -10.79 7.80
C GLY A 115 11.43 -11.79 8.57
N SER A 116 11.78 -12.00 9.83
CA SER A 116 11.02 -12.85 10.76
C SER A 116 9.61 -12.32 11.05
N PHE A 117 8.72 -13.18 11.54
CA PHE A 117 7.36 -12.79 11.95
C PHE A 117 7.35 -11.61 12.93
N LYS A 118 8.30 -11.56 13.88
CA LYS A 118 8.41 -10.45 14.84
C LYS A 118 8.76 -9.13 14.15
N GLN A 119 9.60 -9.16 13.12
CA GLN A 119 9.94 -7.97 12.33
C GLN A 119 8.78 -7.52 11.47
N GLN A 120 8.03 -8.46 10.87
CA GLN A 120 6.84 -8.14 10.08
C GLN A 120 5.78 -7.44 10.94
N LEU A 121 5.47 -7.99 12.12
CA LEU A 121 4.55 -7.38 13.08
C LEU A 121 5.04 -6.02 13.60
N GLY A 122 6.35 -5.90 13.87
CA GLY A 122 6.96 -4.64 14.27
C GLY A 122 6.80 -3.56 13.19
N ALA A 123 7.06 -3.90 11.93
CA ALA A 123 6.90 -2.98 10.80
C ALA A 123 5.43 -2.58 10.57
N ALA A 124 4.50 -3.53 10.66
CA ALA A 124 3.06 -3.24 10.60
C ALA A 124 2.64 -2.28 11.71
N SER A 125 3.07 -2.54 12.96
CA SER A 125 2.81 -1.65 14.10
C SER A 125 3.35 -0.25 13.86
N MET A 126 4.60 -0.12 13.42
CA MET A 126 5.22 1.19 13.15
C MET A 126 4.48 1.95 12.05
N ALA A 127 4.13 1.30 10.94
CA ALA A 127 3.40 1.92 9.84
C ALA A 127 2.00 2.40 10.27
N LEU A 128 1.30 1.61 11.08
CA LEU A 128 0.01 2.01 11.64
C LEU A 128 0.16 3.21 12.60
N GLN A 129 1.17 3.17 13.47
CA GLN A 129 1.48 4.26 14.41
C GLN A 129 1.83 5.57 13.70
N SER A 130 2.56 5.49 12.58
CA SER A 130 2.86 6.66 11.74
C SER A 130 1.63 7.26 11.05
N SER A 131 0.49 6.56 11.07
CA SER A 131 -0.77 7.01 10.46
C SER A 131 -1.81 7.45 11.50
N LEU A 132 -1.50 7.42 12.81
CA LEU A 132 -2.45 7.75 13.86
C LEU A 132 -2.96 9.19 13.76
N GLY A 133 -4.29 9.34 13.82
CA GLY A 133 -4.96 10.63 13.73
C GLY A 133 -5.21 11.14 12.31
N MET A 134 -4.90 10.34 11.28
CA MET A 134 -5.20 10.69 9.89
C MET A 134 -6.72 10.70 9.64
N THR A 135 -7.26 11.89 9.39
CA THR A 135 -8.68 12.12 9.08
C THR A 135 -9.01 11.76 7.63
N CYS A 136 -10.29 11.56 7.33
CA CYS A 136 -10.78 11.41 5.96
C CYS A 136 -11.55 12.68 5.58
N ASP A 137 -10.90 13.63 4.89
CA ASP A 137 -11.48 14.92 4.51
C ASP A 137 -11.05 15.31 3.09
N THR A 138 -11.57 14.56 2.11
CA THR A 138 -11.12 14.67 0.73
C THR A 138 -11.66 15.90 0.01
N LEU A 139 -10.82 16.49 -0.86
CA LEU A 139 -11.22 17.64 -1.66
C LEU A 139 -12.42 17.31 -2.55
N ALA A 140 -13.46 18.15 -2.46
CA ALA A 140 -14.71 17.99 -3.19
C ALA A 140 -15.40 16.62 -2.95
N ASN A 141 -15.13 15.97 -1.80
CA ASN A 141 -15.62 14.63 -1.48
C ASN A 141 -15.24 13.60 -2.56
N ARG A 142 -14.06 13.80 -3.17
CA ARG A 142 -13.47 12.90 -4.15
C ARG A 142 -12.18 12.33 -3.60
N GLU A 143 -12.13 11.01 -3.53
CA GLU A 143 -10.92 10.27 -3.17
C GLU A 143 -9.87 10.29 -4.32
N GLU A 144 -9.37 11.49 -4.64
CA GLU A 144 -8.36 11.82 -5.63
C GLU A 144 -7.21 12.63 -5.01
N ALA A 145 -7.54 13.58 -4.14
CA ALA A 145 -6.60 14.44 -3.42
C ALA A 145 -7.13 14.62 -1.98
N PRO A 146 -6.23 14.56 -0.99
CA PRO A 146 -6.49 13.98 0.32
C PRO A 146 -7.59 14.68 1.09
#